data_AF-A0A8T5LIA8-F1
#
_entry.id   AF-A0A8T5LIA8-F1
#
_cell.length_a   1.000
_cell.length_b   1.000
_cell.length_c   1.000
_cell.angle_alpha   90.00
_cell.angle_beta   90.00
_cell.angle_gamma   90.00
#
_symmetry.space_group_name_H-M   'P 1'
#
loop_
_entity.id
_entity.type
_entity.pdbx_description
1 polymer ?
#
loop_
_entity_poly.entity_id
_entity_poly.type
_entity_poly.pdbx_seq_one_letter_code
_entity_poly.pdbx_strand_id
1 'polypeptide(L)'
;MEETRGLGFEVGIVTNGSRLIELYGQITKNASYVRISVDGPTQESHQRIHMSDDFDDIVAGVKEMIQLRDKQGQRHPIVGLSFAMDYSLIDLVGEAVKLGDNVGANYVFFRPPFFEEAGRENTMTVEQKRELLAAFEKGKKDYSGKMKVFIDYWISDSEAEYFSSRGDSPRRGKYMQKGANGIEHITRRCLASPLLAVVAADRNVYPCCNLRFVEEWSIGQLDYKSGDTFQRLWQGKKRKEIMDRIHKIECIGFCTHPMSKYNEVVEYLKTPQHHRGFV
;
A
#
# COMPACT_ATOMS: atom_id res chain seq x y z
N MET A 1 4.19 20.37 0.35
CA MET A 1 3.53 19.90 -0.90
C MET A 1 3.70 20.90 -2.01
N GLU A 2 3.32 22.17 -1.81
CA GLU A 2 3.43 23.21 -2.85
C GLU A 2 4.88 23.41 -3.32
N GLU A 3 5.85 23.48 -2.39
CA GLU A 3 7.28 23.52 -2.71
C GLU A 3 7.74 22.27 -3.51
N THR A 4 7.36 21.08 -3.06
CA THR A 4 7.67 19.80 -3.72
C THR A 4 7.13 19.75 -5.16
N ARG A 5 5.90 20.22 -5.36
CA ARG A 5 5.29 20.37 -6.69
C ARG A 5 5.99 21.43 -7.54
N GLY A 6 6.38 22.56 -6.94
CA GLY A 6 7.14 23.61 -7.61
C GLY A 6 8.50 23.13 -8.14
N LEU A 7 9.06 22.10 -7.51
CA LEU A 7 10.28 21.40 -7.97
C LEU A 7 10.01 20.31 -9.03
N GLY A 8 8.76 20.12 -9.47
CA GLY A 8 8.38 19.17 -10.52
C GLY A 8 8.10 17.74 -10.03
N PHE A 9 8.04 17.50 -8.71
CA PHE A 9 7.72 16.18 -8.18
C PHE A 9 6.20 15.94 -8.11
N GLU A 10 5.80 14.71 -8.42
CA GLU A 10 4.47 14.23 -8.06
C GLU A 10 4.39 13.92 -6.56
N VAL A 11 3.26 14.27 -5.95
CA VAL A 11 3.05 14.11 -4.50
C VAL A 11 1.87 13.18 -4.26
N GLY A 12 2.10 12.09 -3.54
CA GLY A 12 1.06 11.20 -3.04
C GLY A 12 0.85 11.39 -1.54
N ILE A 13 -0.40 11.35 -1.08
CA ILE A 13 -0.75 11.42 0.34
C ILE A 13 -1.46 10.12 0.76
N VAL A 14 -1.07 9.58 1.91
CA VAL A 14 -1.84 8.56 2.63
C VAL A 14 -2.24 9.17 3.98
N THR A 15 -3.53 9.14 4.31
CA THR A 15 -4.08 9.80 5.50
C THR A 15 -5.25 9.00 6.07
N ASN A 16 -5.59 9.18 7.34
CA ASN A 16 -6.85 8.71 7.92
C ASN A 16 -8.05 9.63 7.56
N GLY A 17 -7.77 10.84 7.06
CA GLY A 17 -8.79 11.79 6.62
C GLY A 17 -9.43 12.64 7.71
N SER A 18 -9.04 12.51 8.98
CA SER A 18 -9.72 13.19 10.11
C SER A 18 -9.76 14.71 10.00
N ARG A 19 -8.78 15.32 9.32
CA ARG A 19 -8.70 16.76 9.06
C ARG A 19 -8.86 17.12 7.59
N LEU A 20 -9.43 16.21 6.80
CA LEU A 20 -9.53 16.38 5.37
C LEU A 20 -10.44 17.54 4.99
N ILE A 21 -11.52 17.75 5.73
CA ILE A 21 -12.46 18.85 5.51
C ILE A 21 -11.80 20.23 5.64
N GLU A 22 -10.74 20.36 6.44
CA GLU A 22 -9.98 21.60 6.58
C GLU A 22 -8.94 21.79 5.48
N LEU A 23 -8.44 20.68 4.91
CA LEU A 23 -7.24 20.67 4.05
C LEU A 23 -7.52 20.31 2.59
N TYR A 24 -8.76 19.93 2.23
CA TYR A 24 -9.08 19.40 0.90
C TYR A 24 -8.65 20.35 -0.22
N GLY A 25 -8.81 21.67 -0.07
CA GLY A 25 -8.42 22.64 -1.10
C GLY A 25 -6.92 22.62 -1.41
N GLN A 26 -6.08 22.56 -0.37
CA GLN A 26 -4.63 22.46 -0.53
C GLN A 26 -4.21 21.10 -1.09
N ILE A 27 -4.90 20.04 -0.68
CA ILE A 27 -4.64 18.69 -1.18
C ILE A 27 -5.03 18.58 -2.65
N THR A 28 -6.22 19.05 -3.06
CA THR A 28 -6.68 19.05 -4.45
C THR A 28 -5.69 19.79 -5.36
N LYS A 29 -5.21 20.96 -4.93
CA LYS A 29 -4.27 21.77 -5.72
C LYS A 29 -2.91 21.07 -5.92
N ASN A 30 -2.41 20.35 -4.93
CA ASN A 30 -1.00 19.94 -4.86
C ASN A 30 -0.76 18.43 -4.93
N ALA A 31 -1.76 17.59 -4.68
CA ALA A 31 -1.57 16.14 -4.69
C ALA A 31 -1.84 15.56 -6.09
N SER A 32 -0.99 14.62 -6.50
CA SER A 32 -1.24 13.75 -7.65
C SER A 32 -2.13 12.57 -7.26
N TYR A 33 -2.07 12.16 -6.00
CA TYR A 33 -2.81 11.00 -5.46
C TYR A 33 -3.11 11.18 -3.97
N VAL A 34 -4.27 10.72 -3.53
CA VAL A 34 -4.67 10.66 -2.13
C VAL A 34 -5.33 9.32 -1.84
N ARG A 35 -4.86 8.63 -0.80
CA ARG A 35 -5.53 7.44 -0.25
C ARG A 35 -5.95 7.69 1.19
N ILE A 36 -7.23 7.47 1.46
CA ILE A 36 -7.82 7.68 2.77
C ILE A 36 -8.07 6.31 3.39
N SER A 37 -7.49 6.05 4.56
CA SER A 37 -7.78 4.86 5.37
C SER A 37 -9.08 5.09 6.14
N VAL A 38 -10.10 4.30 5.82
CA VAL A 38 -11.44 4.42 6.43
C VAL A 38 -11.74 3.23 7.34
N ASP A 39 -11.29 2.03 6.93
CA ASP A 39 -11.33 0.71 7.57
C ASP A 39 -12.70 0.18 8.08
N GLY A 40 -13.60 1.04 8.56
CA GLY A 40 -15.03 0.79 8.80
C GLY A 40 -15.92 1.65 7.89
N PRO A 41 -16.73 1.07 7.00
CA PRO A 41 -17.47 1.83 5.98
C PRO A 41 -18.77 2.49 6.48
N THR A 42 -19.03 2.45 7.78
CA THR A 42 -20.18 3.09 8.44
C THR A 42 -19.70 3.84 9.68
N GLN A 43 -20.45 4.82 10.17
CA GLN A 43 -20.11 5.52 11.41
C GLN A 43 -19.89 4.56 12.58
N GLU A 44 -20.78 3.58 12.76
CA GLU A 44 -20.66 2.58 13.82
C GLU A 44 -19.40 1.72 13.68
N SER A 45 -19.11 1.21 12.48
CA SER A 45 -17.92 0.38 12.26
C SER A 45 -16.63 1.20 12.34
N HIS A 46 -16.63 2.44 11.87
CA HIS A 46 -15.50 3.36 11.99
C HIS A 46 -15.20 3.69 13.45
N GLN A 47 -16.22 4.08 14.23
CA GLN A 47 -16.10 4.34 15.67
C GLN A 47 -15.57 3.11 16.40
N ARG A 48 -16.03 1.91 16.04
CA ARG A 48 -15.55 0.65 16.64
C ARG A 48 -14.07 0.38 16.34
N ILE A 49 -13.60 0.65 15.12
CA ILE A 49 -12.26 0.30 14.66
C ILE A 49 -11.23 1.38 15.00
N HIS A 50 -11.55 2.65 14.73
CA HIS A 50 -10.66 3.78 14.93
C HIS A 50 -10.81 4.46 16.30
N MET A 51 -11.88 4.14 17.04
CA MET A 51 -12.21 4.80 18.32
C MET A 51 -12.33 6.31 18.17
N SER A 52 -12.83 6.77 17.03
CA SER A 52 -13.01 8.18 16.67
C SER A 52 -14.39 8.44 16.05
N ASP A 53 -14.90 9.64 16.30
CA ASP A 53 -16.23 10.12 15.84
C ASP A 53 -16.06 11.17 14.73
N ASP A 54 -15.18 10.90 13.77
CA ASP A 54 -14.82 11.78 12.65
C ASP A 54 -15.21 11.19 11.28
N PHE A 55 -16.02 10.12 11.27
CA PHE A 55 -16.46 9.46 10.04
C PHE A 55 -17.17 10.41 9.06
N ASP A 56 -18.11 11.19 9.55
CA ASP A 56 -18.88 12.12 8.70
C ASP A 56 -17.99 13.24 8.13
N ASP A 57 -17.04 13.74 8.92
CA ASP A 57 -16.07 14.74 8.49
C ASP A 57 -15.11 14.18 7.44
N ILE A 58 -14.68 12.91 7.58
CA ILE A 58 -13.88 12.20 6.58
C ILE A 58 -14.66 12.10 5.26
N VAL A 59 -15.90 11.62 5.32
CA VAL A 59 -16.77 11.44 4.13
C VAL A 59 -17.05 12.78 3.44
N ALA A 60 -17.37 13.81 4.22
CA ALA A 60 -17.57 15.17 3.70
C ALA A 60 -16.28 15.70 3.05
N GLY A 61 -15.13 15.58 3.71
CA GLY A 61 -13.85 16.03 3.18
C GLY A 61 -13.46 15.33 1.87
N VAL A 62 -13.71 14.02 1.74
CA VAL A 62 -13.48 13.29 0.49
C VAL A 62 -14.36 13.82 -0.62
N LYS A 63 -15.66 14.00 -0.35
CA LYS A 63 -16.64 14.48 -1.32
C LYS A 63 -16.29 15.89 -1.81
N GLU A 64 -15.98 16.82 -0.90
CA GLU A 64 -15.59 18.19 -1.24
C GLU A 64 -14.29 18.21 -2.07
N MET A 65 -13.31 17.37 -1.73
CA MET A 65 -12.08 17.25 -2.51
C MET A 65 -12.34 16.86 -3.97
N ILE A 66 -13.16 15.83 -4.16
CA ILE A 66 -13.51 15.29 -5.49
C ILE A 66 -14.35 16.30 -6.28
N GLN A 67 -15.33 16.93 -5.64
CA GLN A 67 -16.16 17.95 -6.28
C GLN A 67 -15.34 19.18 -6.71
N LEU A 68 -14.41 19.63 -5.86
CA LEU A 68 -13.51 20.74 -6.19
C LEU A 68 -12.63 20.39 -7.39
N ARG A 69 -12.03 19.19 -7.39
CA ARG A 69 -11.21 18.68 -8.51
C ARG A 69 -12.01 18.68 -9.81
N ASP A 70 -13.21 18.10 -9.77
CA ASP A 70 -14.04 17.91 -10.96
C ASP A 70 -14.58 19.25 -11.49
N LYS A 71 -14.99 20.16 -10.60
CA LYS A 71 -15.40 21.53 -10.96
C LYS A 71 -14.27 22.33 -11.63
N GLN A 72 -13.03 22.05 -11.27
CA GLN A 72 -11.85 22.65 -11.90
C GLN A 72 -11.42 21.93 -13.18
N GLY A 73 -12.14 20.88 -13.61
CA GLY A 73 -11.79 20.07 -14.78
C GLY A 73 -10.47 19.31 -14.62
N GLN A 74 -10.04 19.06 -13.38
CA GLN A 74 -8.76 18.41 -13.10
C GLN A 74 -8.88 16.89 -13.07
N ARG A 75 -7.82 16.21 -13.52
CA ARG A 75 -7.70 14.75 -13.36
C ARG A 75 -7.16 14.34 -11.99
N HIS A 76 -6.36 15.20 -11.36
CA HIS A 76 -5.66 14.92 -10.11
C HIS A 76 -6.19 15.79 -8.97
N PRO A 77 -6.21 15.28 -7.72
CA PRO A 77 -5.67 13.98 -7.31
C PRO A 77 -6.54 12.79 -7.73
N ILE A 78 -5.89 11.64 -7.97
CA ILE A 78 -6.58 10.35 -7.95
C ILE A 78 -6.87 10.03 -6.50
N VAL A 79 -8.15 9.91 -6.15
CA VAL A 79 -8.63 9.70 -4.78
C VAL A 79 -9.14 8.28 -4.61
N GLY A 80 -8.73 7.59 -3.55
CA GLY A 80 -9.33 6.31 -3.21
C GLY A 80 -9.45 6.05 -1.72
N LEU A 81 -10.38 5.17 -1.39
CA LEU A 81 -10.64 4.72 -0.02
C LEU A 81 -9.98 3.36 0.20
N SER A 82 -9.25 3.23 1.29
CA SER A 82 -8.62 1.97 1.70
C SER A 82 -9.35 1.40 2.89
N PHE A 83 -9.55 0.09 2.86
CA PHE A 83 -10.21 -0.66 3.92
C PHE A 83 -9.34 -1.86 4.34
N ALA A 84 -8.72 -1.76 5.51
CA ALA A 84 -8.07 -2.85 6.20
C ALA A 84 -9.10 -3.60 7.08
N MET A 85 -9.85 -4.52 6.47
CA MET A 85 -10.97 -5.19 7.11
C MET A 85 -10.60 -6.59 7.57
N ASP A 86 -10.86 -6.92 8.83
CA ASP A 86 -10.80 -8.31 9.30
C ASP A 86 -12.15 -9.03 9.09
N TYR A 87 -12.21 -10.29 9.51
CA TYR A 87 -13.39 -11.14 9.33
C TYR A 87 -14.63 -10.60 10.06
N SER A 88 -14.46 -9.81 11.13
CA SER A 88 -15.59 -9.20 11.85
C SER A 88 -16.36 -8.17 11.00
N LEU A 89 -15.77 -7.73 9.88
CA LEU A 89 -16.34 -6.74 8.97
C LEU A 89 -16.79 -7.36 7.64
N ILE A 90 -16.78 -8.68 7.49
CA ILE A 90 -17.07 -9.37 6.21
C ILE A 90 -18.41 -8.96 5.59
N ASP A 91 -19.43 -8.75 6.42
CA ASP A 91 -20.76 -8.36 5.97
C ASP A 91 -20.83 -6.91 5.47
N LEU A 92 -19.82 -6.08 5.76
CA LEU A 92 -19.76 -4.66 5.38
C LEU A 92 -18.98 -4.40 4.09
N VAL A 93 -18.55 -5.44 3.36
CA VAL A 93 -17.82 -5.28 2.10
C VAL A 93 -18.67 -4.54 1.06
N GLY A 94 -19.97 -4.82 1.00
CA GLY A 94 -20.89 -4.13 0.11
C GLY A 94 -21.02 -2.64 0.44
N GLU A 95 -21.09 -2.30 1.72
CA GLU A 95 -21.18 -0.95 2.26
C GLU A 95 -19.93 -0.15 1.94
N ALA A 96 -18.75 -0.77 2.01
CA ALA A 96 -17.48 -0.14 1.62
C ALA A 96 -17.44 0.22 0.12
N VAL A 97 -17.92 -0.68 -0.75
CA VAL A 97 -18.04 -0.40 -2.19
C VAL A 97 -19.04 0.73 -2.44
N LYS A 98 -20.23 0.67 -1.82
CA LYS A 98 -21.25 1.72 -1.94
C LYS A 98 -20.73 3.07 -1.46
N LEU A 99 -20.00 3.11 -0.34
CA LEU A 99 -19.42 4.34 0.19
C LEU A 99 -18.47 4.98 -0.82
N GLY A 100 -17.54 4.21 -1.37
CA GLY A 100 -16.61 4.69 -2.40
C GLY A 100 -17.32 5.26 -3.64
N ASP A 101 -18.36 4.56 -4.12
CA ASP A 101 -19.14 5.01 -5.27
C ASP A 101 -19.91 6.30 -4.97
N ASN A 102 -20.57 6.37 -3.81
CA ASN A 102 -21.37 7.52 -3.38
C ASN A 102 -20.55 8.81 -3.23
N VAL A 103 -19.31 8.71 -2.78
CA VAL A 103 -18.41 9.88 -2.66
C VAL A 103 -17.71 10.20 -3.99
N GLY A 104 -17.85 9.36 -5.02
CA GLY A 104 -17.22 9.55 -6.32
C GLY A 104 -15.74 9.21 -6.35
N ALA A 105 -15.27 8.32 -5.47
CA ALA A 105 -13.87 7.92 -5.43
C ALA A 105 -13.43 7.26 -6.75
N ASN A 106 -12.15 7.40 -7.10
CA ASN A 106 -11.61 6.73 -8.28
C ASN A 106 -11.45 5.23 -8.05
N TYR A 107 -11.18 4.82 -6.81
CA TYR A 107 -11.10 3.41 -6.44
C TYR A 107 -11.40 3.18 -4.95
N VAL A 108 -11.81 1.94 -4.63
CA VAL A 108 -11.66 1.36 -3.29
C VAL A 108 -10.58 0.28 -3.30
N PHE A 109 -9.87 0.14 -2.19
CA PHE A 109 -8.78 -0.81 -2.01
C PHE A 109 -9.02 -1.64 -0.75
N PHE A 110 -9.37 -2.91 -0.94
CA PHE A 110 -9.54 -3.87 0.14
C PHE A 110 -8.24 -4.58 0.45
N ARG A 111 -7.94 -4.74 1.75
CA ARG A 111 -6.87 -5.61 2.20
C ARG A 111 -7.25 -6.26 3.53
N PRO A 112 -6.89 -7.53 3.77
CA PRO A 112 -6.83 -8.04 5.13
C PRO A 112 -5.77 -7.26 5.93
N PRO A 113 -5.97 -7.00 7.24
CA PRO A 113 -4.93 -6.46 8.10
C PRO A 113 -3.69 -7.37 8.09
N PHE A 114 -2.52 -6.75 8.11
CA PHE A 114 -1.25 -7.44 8.23
C PHE A 114 -0.73 -7.23 9.65
N PHE A 115 -1.07 -8.17 10.55
CA PHE A 115 -0.86 -8.02 11.99
C PHE A 115 0.62 -8.10 12.38
N GLU A 116 1.40 -8.86 11.62
CA GLU A 116 2.83 -9.09 11.83
C GLU A 116 3.64 -7.79 11.70
N GLU A 117 3.29 -6.89 10.76
CA GLU A 117 3.95 -5.57 10.66
C GLU A 117 3.73 -4.73 11.92
N ALA A 118 2.58 -4.90 12.58
CA ALA A 118 2.26 -4.19 13.82
C ALA A 118 2.72 -4.93 15.09
N GLY A 119 3.37 -6.10 14.95
CA GLY A 119 3.75 -6.96 16.07
C GLY A 119 2.54 -7.45 16.88
N ARG A 120 1.38 -7.64 16.22
CA ARG A 120 0.13 -8.08 16.83
C ARG A 120 -0.18 -9.52 16.47
N GLU A 121 -0.93 -10.19 17.35
CA GLU A 121 -1.50 -11.50 17.03
C GLU A 121 -2.56 -11.39 15.94
N ASN A 122 -2.66 -12.43 15.13
CA ASN A 122 -3.65 -12.48 14.06
C ASN A 122 -5.05 -12.68 14.66
N THR A 123 -6.01 -11.85 14.29
CA THR A 123 -7.39 -11.94 14.79
C THR A 123 -8.25 -12.89 13.96
N MET A 124 -7.70 -13.50 12.91
CA MET A 124 -8.41 -14.39 11.99
C MET A 124 -7.67 -15.70 11.77
N THR A 125 -8.42 -16.79 11.59
CA THR A 125 -7.88 -18.04 11.05
C THR A 125 -7.59 -17.92 9.55
N VAL A 126 -6.79 -18.86 9.02
CA VAL A 126 -6.52 -18.96 7.57
C VAL A 126 -7.81 -19.13 6.78
N GLU A 127 -8.74 -19.95 7.28
CA GLU A 127 -10.06 -20.16 6.68
C GLU A 127 -10.89 -18.87 6.65
N GLN A 128 -10.97 -18.15 7.77
CA GLN A 128 -11.68 -16.86 7.84
C GLN A 128 -11.11 -15.84 6.86
N LYS A 129 -9.78 -15.75 6.76
CA LYS A 129 -9.14 -14.85 5.79
C LYS A 129 -9.47 -15.22 4.34
N ARG A 130 -9.55 -16.52 4.01
CA ARG A 130 -9.96 -16.98 2.67
C ARG A 130 -11.40 -16.61 2.35
N GLU A 131 -12.31 -16.75 3.31
CA GLU A 131 -13.70 -16.33 3.16
C GLU A 131 -13.83 -14.82 2.98
N LEU A 132 -13.07 -14.03 3.76
CA LEU A 132 -12.99 -12.58 3.61
C LEU A 132 -12.50 -12.16 2.22
N LEU A 133 -11.43 -12.79 1.71
CA LEU A 133 -10.93 -12.54 0.35
C LEU A 133 -11.99 -12.89 -0.71
N ALA A 134 -12.74 -13.98 -0.53
CA ALA A 134 -13.84 -14.32 -1.42
C ALA A 134 -14.98 -13.28 -1.37
N ALA A 135 -15.26 -12.70 -0.20
CA ALA A 135 -16.21 -11.60 -0.06
C ALA A 135 -15.74 -10.34 -0.79
N PHE A 136 -14.45 -9.97 -0.70
CA PHE A 136 -13.88 -8.86 -1.48
C PHE A 136 -14.03 -9.09 -2.99
N GLU A 137 -13.73 -10.30 -3.47
CA GLU A 137 -13.86 -10.64 -4.90
C GLU A 137 -15.32 -10.59 -5.37
N LYS A 138 -16.24 -11.06 -4.53
CA LYS A 138 -17.67 -10.93 -4.80
C LYS A 138 -18.07 -9.46 -4.89
N GLY A 139 -17.68 -8.63 -3.93
CA GLY A 139 -17.95 -7.18 -3.95
C GLY A 139 -17.40 -6.49 -5.20
N LYS A 140 -16.20 -6.86 -5.63
CA LYS A 140 -15.60 -6.41 -6.90
C LYS A 140 -16.39 -6.86 -8.13
N LYS A 141 -16.82 -8.12 -8.17
CA LYS A 141 -17.57 -8.70 -9.30
C LYS A 141 -18.98 -8.11 -9.42
N ASP A 142 -19.64 -7.88 -8.29
CA ASP A 142 -21.03 -7.40 -8.24
C ASP A 142 -21.12 -5.88 -8.53
N TYR A 143 -20.01 -5.14 -8.37
CA TYR A 143 -19.95 -3.72 -8.71
C TYR A 143 -19.83 -3.48 -10.23
N SER A 144 -20.73 -2.66 -10.76
CA SER A 144 -20.81 -2.34 -12.21
C SER A 144 -20.57 -0.86 -12.54
N GLY A 145 -20.25 -0.03 -11.55
CA GLY A 145 -20.00 1.40 -11.76
C GLY A 145 -18.59 1.71 -12.32
N LYS A 146 -18.23 3.00 -12.32
CA LYS A 146 -16.99 3.49 -12.96
C LYS A 146 -15.76 3.39 -12.06
N MET A 147 -15.94 3.32 -10.74
CA MET A 147 -14.87 3.20 -9.76
C MET A 147 -14.09 1.89 -9.95
N LYS A 148 -12.81 1.84 -9.60
CA LYS A 148 -12.07 0.57 -9.54
C LYS A 148 -12.19 -0.07 -8.17
N VAL A 149 -12.36 -1.39 -8.13
CA VAL A 149 -12.28 -2.17 -6.90
C VAL A 149 -11.00 -2.99 -6.95
N PHE A 150 -10.05 -2.64 -6.08
CA PHE A 150 -8.78 -3.32 -5.94
C PHE A 150 -8.77 -4.15 -4.67
N ILE A 151 -8.04 -5.27 -4.71
CA ILE A 151 -7.93 -6.21 -3.61
C ILE A 151 -6.45 -6.53 -3.45
N ASP A 152 -5.98 -6.54 -2.21
CA ASP A 152 -4.66 -7.01 -1.85
C ASP A 152 -4.71 -8.44 -1.30
N TYR A 153 -3.74 -9.25 -1.71
CA TYR A 153 -3.71 -10.70 -1.42
C TYR A 153 -2.49 -11.04 -0.58
N TRP A 154 -2.23 -10.22 0.45
CA TRP A 154 -1.17 -10.46 1.41
C TRP A 154 -1.25 -11.88 1.97
N ILE A 155 -0.13 -12.58 1.96
CA ILE A 155 0.02 -13.89 2.60
C ILE A 155 0.76 -13.67 3.92
N SER A 156 0.12 -14.04 5.02
CA SER A 156 0.67 -14.05 6.39
C SER A 156 1.64 -15.22 6.58
N ASP A 157 2.41 -15.19 7.66
CA ASP A 157 3.30 -16.31 7.98
C ASP A 157 2.50 -17.58 8.31
N SER A 158 1.35 -17.45 8.96
CA SER A 158 0.46 -18.58 9.27
C SER A 158 -0.18 -19.19 8.02
N GLU A 159 -0.56 -18.38 7.03
CA GLU A 159 -0.98 -18.88 5.73
C GLU A 159 0.17 -19.59 5.01
N ALA A 160 1.38 -19.02 5.05
CA ALA A 160 2.54 -19.60 4.41
C ALA A 160 2.87 -20.99 5.00
N GLU A 161 2.82 -21.13 6.32
CA GLU A 161 2.97 -22.41 7.02
C GLU A 161 1.84 -23.38 6.66
N TYR A 162 0.59 -22.92 6.71
CA TYR A 162 -0.58 -23.73 6.38
C TYR A 162 -0.49 -24.32 4.97
N PHE A 163 -0.17 -23.53 3.96
CA PHE A 163 -0.01 -24.04 2.59
C PHE A 163 1.18 -25.00 2.47
N SER A 164 2.33 -24.64 3.07
CA SER A 164 3.52 -25.50 3.08
C SER A 164 3.25 -26.88 3.66
N SER A 165 2.48 -26.95 4.75
CA SER A 165 2.11 -28.21 5.42
C SER A 165 1.31 -29.17 4.53
N ARG A 166 0.65 -28.65 3.48
CA ARG A 166 -0.16 -29.41 2.52
C ARG A 166 0.62 -29.80 1.27
N GLY A 167 1.92 -29.50 1.21
CA GLY A 167 2.73 -29.66 0.01
C GLY A 167 2.42 -28.63 -1.08
N ASP A 168 1.52 -27.69 -0.80
CA ASP A 168 1.32 -26.52 -1.64
C ASP A 168 2.50 -25.59 -1.41
N SER A 169 3.06 -25.04 -2.48
CA SER A 169 3.95 -23.92 -2.25
C SER A 169 3.10 -22.78 -1.72
N PRO A 170 3.42 -22.19 -0.55
CA PRO A 170 2.81 -20.92 -0.15
C PRO A 170 3.10 -19.81 -1.16
N ARG A 171 4.00 -20.08 -2.12
CA ARG A 171 4.69 -19.13 -3.00
C ARG A 171 4.77 -19.59 -4.46
N ARG A 172 4.03 -20.63 -4.92
CA ARG A 172 3.93 -20.99 -6.35
C ARG A 172 2.49 -21.29 -6.79
N GLY A 173 1.99 -20.44 -7.70
CA GLY A 173 1.72 -20.91 -9.06
C GLY A 173 0.54 -21.84 -9.32
N LYS A 174 -0.50 -21.89 -8.47
CA LYS A 174 -1.82 -22.43 -8.89
C LYS A 174 -3.02 -21.52 -8.58
N TYR A 175 -2.85 -20.57 -7.65
CA TYR A 175 -3.84 -19.53 -7.33
C TYR A 175 -3.37 -18.11 -7.71
N MET A 176 -2.47 -17.99 -8.68
CA MET A 176 -2.38 -16.74 -9.44
C MET A 176 -3.66 -16.64 -10.29
N GLN A 177 -4.76 -16.20 -9.67
CA GLN A 177 -5.71 -15.43 -10.45
C GLN A 177 -4.93 -14.32 -11.16
N LYS A 178 -5.34 -13.98 -12.37
CA LYS A 178 -4.81 -12.85 -13.12
C LYS A 178 -5.06 -11.57 -12.27
N GLY A 179 -4.11 -11.21 -11.39
CA GLY A 179 -4.26 -10.12 -10.41
C GLY A 179 -3.90 -10.41 -8.95
N ALA A 180 -3.45 -11.61 -8.56
CA ALA A 180 -3.05 -11.90 -7.17
C ALA A 180 -1.64 -11.37 -6.84
N ASN A 181 -1.47 -10.71 -5.69
CA ASN A 181 -0.21 -10.12 -5.21
C ASN A 181 0.65 -11.12 -4.39
N GLY A 182 0.82 -12.34 -4.88
CA GLY A 182 1.77 -13.29 -4.30
C GLY A 182 3.21 -12.88 -4.65
N ILE A 183 4.00 -12.50 -3.64
CA ILE A 183 5.36 -11.99 -3.82
C ILE A 183 6.30 -13.13 -4.21
N GLU A 184 6.57 -13.31 -5.50
CA GLU A 184 7.70 -14.12 -5.95
C GLU A 184 8.87 -13.20 -6.30
N HIS A 185 9.92 -13.25 -5.47
CA HIS A 185 11.21 -12.69 -5.85
C HIS A 185 11.96 -13.73 -6.68
N ILE A 186 11.66 -13.80 -7.97
CA ILE A 186 12.21 -14.82 -8.89
C ILE A 186 13.74 -14.78 -8.85
N THR A 187 14.32 -13.59 -8.82
CA THR A 187 15.79 -13.41 -8.80
C THR A 187 16.41 -13.56 -7.41
N ARG A 188 15.61 -13.73 -6.35
CA ARG A 188 16.04 -13.59 -4.95
C ARG A 188 16.88 -12.33 -4.71
N ARG A 189 16.55 -11.23 -5.39
CA ARG A 189 17.16 -9.91 -5.17
C ARG A 189 16.09 -8.85 -4.92
N CYS A 190 16.40 -7.88 -4.06
CA CYS A 190 15.60 -6.68 -3.91
C CYS A 190 16.06 -5.66 -4.95
N LEU A 191 15.23 -5.44 -5.97
CA LEU A 191 15.38 -4.47 -7.05
C LEU A 191 14.61 -3.16 -6.75
N ALA A 192 13.76 -3.16 -5.73
CA ALA A 192 12.98 -2.02 -5.27
C ALA A 192 13.78 -1.03 -4.40
N SER A 193 14.47 -1.50 -3.36
CA SER A 193 15.27 -0.64 -2.45
C SER A 193 16.41 0.15 -3.11
N PRO A 194 16.97 -0.27 -4.27
CA PRO A 194 17.82 0.61 -5.08
C PRO A 194 17.11 1.86 -5.63
N LEU A 195 15.79 1.80 -5.83
CA LEU A 195 14.96 2.82 -6.48
C LEU A 195 14.13 3.66 -5.50
N LEU A 196 13.98 3.19 -4.27
CA LEU A 196 13.08 3.77 -3.27
C LEU A 196 13.81 4.00 -1.96
N ALA A 197 13.61 5.19 -1.39
CA ALA A 197 14.11 5.56 -0.08
C ALA A 197 12.94 5.87 0.85
N VAL A 198 13.10 5.57 2.14
CA VAL A 198 12.18 6.01 3.19
C VAL A 198 12.91 7.00 4.08
N VAL A 199 12.41 8.23 4.14
CA VAL A 199 12.91 9.22 5.10
C VAL A 199 11.89 9.32 6.22
N ALA A 200 12.29 8.98 7.43
CA ALA A 200 11.43 9.00 8.60
C ALA A 200 11.43 10.37 9.30
N ALA A 201 10.50 10.57 10.24
CA ALA A 201 10.32 11.84 10.95
C ALA A 201 11.53 12.25 11.82
N ASP A 202 12.30 11.26 12.26
CA ASP A 202 13.58 11.44 12.96
C ASP A 202 14.74 11.83 12.01
N ARG A 203 14.44 12.05 10.72
CA ARG A 203 15.37 12.35 9.63
C ARG A 203 16.27 11.20 9.21
N ASN A 204 16.09 10.00 9.76
CA ASN A 204 16.83 8.83 9.30
C ASN A 204 16.34 8.35 7.93
N VAL A 205 17.29 7.92 7.10
CA VAL A 205 17.03 7.34 5.78
C VAL A 205 17.13 5.82 5.86
N TYR A 206 16.12 5.13 5.35
CA TYR A 206 16.01 3.67 5.35
C TYR A 206 15.82 3.13 3.92
N PRO A 207 16.26 1.89 3.64
CA PRO A 207 16.14 1.27 2.31
C PRO A 207 14.73 0.75 2.01
N CYS A 208 13.88 0.60 3.02
CA CYS A 208 12.56 0.00 2.93
C CYS A 208 11.73 0.44 4.13
N CYS A 209 10.42 0.57 3.94
CA CYS A 209 9.47 0.85 5.00
C CYS A 209 9.38 -0.29 6.03
N ASN A 210 9.52 -1.57 5.68
CA ASN A 210 9.55 -2.65 6.67
C ASN A 210 10.77 -2.58 7.61
N LEU A 211 11.82 -1.85 7.22
CA LEU A 211 13.06 -1.69 7.99
C LEU A 211 13.16 -0.31 8.65
N ARG A 212 12.12 0.53 8.55
CA ARG A 212 12.09 1.87 9.15
C ARG A 212 12.12 1.76 10.68
N PHE A 213 12.78 2.71 11.33
CA PHE A 213 12.97 2.75 12.79
C PHE A 213 13.73 1.57 13.42
N VAL A 214 14.33 0.71 12.61
CA VAL A 214 15.28 -0.30 13.09
C VAL A 214 16.69 0.21 12.85
N GLU A 215 17.39 0.55 13.93
CA GLU A 215 18.66 1.30 13.89
C GLU A 215 19.72 0.62 13.01
N GLU A 216 19.79 -0.70 13.05
CA GLU A 216 20.75 -1.50 12.28
C GLU A 216 20.56 -1.40 10.76
N TRP A 217 19.41 -0.89 10.33
CA TRP A 217 19.04 -0.66 8.92
C TRP A 217 19.05 0.81 8.52
N SER A 218 19.38 1.74 9.43
CA SER A 218 19.54 3.15 9.08
C SER A 218 20.76 3.37 8.18
N ILE A 219 20.54 4.05 7.06
CA ILE A 219 21.58 4.51 6.14
C ILE A 219 22.33 5.71 6.73
N GLY A 220 21.62 6.52 7.53
CA GLY A 220 22.13 7.72 8.19
C GLY A 220 21.03 8.76 8.38
N GLN A 221 21.32 9.78 9.20
CA GLN A 221 20.42 10.88 9.51
C GLN A 221 20.71 12.08 8.61
N LEU A 222 19.67 12.73 8.07
CA LEU A 222 19.82 13.93 7.27
C LEU A 222 20.20 15.13 8.15
N ASP A 223 21.32 15.76 7.81
CA ASP A 223 21.72 17.06 8.34
C ASP A 223 22.41 17.88 7.23
N TYR A 224 21.62 18.75 6.61
CA TYR A 224 22.12 19.61 5.54
C TYR A 224 23.12 20.67 6.04
N LYS A 225 23.17 20.96 7.35
CA LYS A 225 24.14 21.91 7.92
C LYS A 225 25.52 21.28 8.10
N SER A 226 25.58 20.01 8.52
CA SER A 226 26.83 19.25 8.61
C SER A 226 27.33 18.75 7.25
N GLY A 227 26.48 18.76 6.22
CA GLY A 227 26.77 18.24 4.88
C GLY A 227 26.30 16.80 4.65
N ASP A 228 25.57 16.21 5.59
CA ASP A 228 24.91 14.90 5.47
C ASP A 228 23.62 15.01 4.65
N THR A 229 23.81 15.33 3.36
CA THR A 229 22.73 15.43 2.38
C THR A 229 22.21 14.06 1.97
N PHE A 230 20.98 14.02 1.44
CA PHE A 230 20.41 12.79 0.89
C PHE A 230 21.35 12.14 -0.14
N GLN A 231 21.92 12.92 -1.08
CA GLN A 231 22.84 12.39 -2.09
C GLN A 231 24.07 11.72 -1.47
N ARG A 232 24.69 12.37 -0.46
CA ARG A 232 25.88 11.84 0.23
C ARG A 232 25.57 10.52 0.93
N LEU A 233 24.46 10.47 1.69
CA LEU A 233 24.01 9.25 2.36
C LEU A 233 23.69 8.14 1.33
N TRP A 234 22.98 8.51 0.24
CA TRP A 234 22.53 7.58 -0.78
C TRP A 234 23.65 7.01 -1.65
N GLN A 235 24.75 7.75 -1.83
CA GLN A 235 25.94 7.28 -2.56
C GLN A 235 27.00 6.69 -1.61
N GLY A 236 26.81 6.84 -0.31
CA GLY A 236 27.74 6.48 0.74
C GLY A 236 27.95 4.98 0.92
N LYS A 237 29.06 4.64 1.60
CA LYS A 237 29.47 3.25 1.89
C LYS A 237 28.42 2.49 2.71
N LYS A 238 27.82 3.15 3.72
CA LYS A 238 26.83 2.54 4.61
C LYS A 238 25.63 1.98 3.87
N ARG A 239 25.09 2.72 2.88
CA ARG A 239 23.99 2.21 2.05
C ARG A 239 24.40 0.97 1.27
N LYS A 240 25.59 0.95 0.67
CA LYS A 240 26.09 -0.23 -0.08
C LYS A 240 26.16 -1.46 0.82
N GLU A 241 26.71 -1.31 2.02
CA GLU A 241 26.77 -2.37 3.03
C GLU A 241 25.37 -2.88 3.43
N ILE A 242 24.41 -1.98 3.61
CA ILE A 242 23.00 -2.33 3.89
C ILE A 242 22.37 -3.10 2.72
N MET A 243 22.59 -2.65 1.48
CA MET A 243 22.06 -3.32 0.29
C MET A 243 22.65 -4.72 0.14
N ASP A 244 23.96 -4.88 0.34
CA ASP A 244 24.61 -6.19 0.33
C ASP A 244 24.06 -7.09 1.44
N ARG A 245 23.81 -6.54 2.63
CA ARG A 245 23.21 -7.28 3.73
C ARG A 245 21.79 -7.73 3.38
N ILE A 246 20.94 -6.87 2.82
CA ILE A 246 19.57 -7.21 2.38
C ILE A 246 19.56 -8.39 1.40
N HIS A 247 20.55 -8.47 0.50
CA HIS A 247 20.64 -9.57 -0.48
C HIS A 247 21.29 -10.83 0.10
N LYS A 248 22.06 -10.73 1.19
CA LYS A 248 22.70 -11.87 1.87
C LYS A 248 21.82 -12.51 2.92
N ILE A 249 21.19 -11.70 3.78
CA ILE A 249 20.24 -12.21 4.76
C ILE A 249 18.92 -12.44 4.02
N GLU A 250 18.15 -13.45 4.41
CA GLU A 250 16.89 -13.83 3.75
C GLU A 250 15.77 -12.79 3.95
N CYS A 251 16.07 -11.49 4.02
CA CYS A 251 15.11 -10.39 4.01
C CYS A 251 14.06 -10.57 2.90
N ILE A 252 14.50 -11.07 1.74
CA ILE A 252 13.64 -11.41 0.60
C ILE A 252 12.71 -12.59 0.89
N GLY A 253 13.15 -13.54 1.71
CA GLY A 253 12.33 -14.64 2.20
C GLY A 253 11.19 -14.19 3.12
N PHE A 254 11.31 -13.01 3.73
CA PHE A 254 10.30 -12.40 4.62
C PHE A 254 9.73 -11.08 4.05
N CYS A 255 9.93 -10.83 2.75
CA CYS A 255 9.47 -9.58 2.15
C CYS A 255 7.94 -9.61 1.97
N THR A 256 7.28 -8.78 2.75
CA THR A 256 5.82 -8.64 2.81
C THR A 256 5.38 -7.22 2.41
N HIS A 257 6.08 -6.57 1.47
CA HIS A 257 5.78 -5.18 1.11
C HIS A 257 5.45 -5.02 -0.39
N PRO A 258 4.53 -4.09 -0.79
CA PRO A 258 4.21 -3.76 -2.19
C PRO A 258 5.43 -3.43 -3.07
N MET A 259 6.59 -3.21 -2.45
CA MET A 259 7.89 -3.13 -3.13
C MET A 259 8.21 -4.38 -3.97
N SER A 260 7.59 -5.52 -3.70
CA SER A 260 7.58 -6.69 -4.58
C SER A 260 7.15 -6.37 -6.02
N LYS A 261 6.19 -5.47 -6.23
CA LYS A 261 5.73 -5.08 -7.57
C LYS A 261 6.81 -4.38 -8.38
N TYR A 262 7.67 -3.60 -7.73
CA TYR A 262 8.84 -3.06 -8.40
C TYR A 262 9.80 -4.17 -8.83
N ASN A 263 9.96 -5.22 -8.01
CA ASN A 263 10.77 -6.37 -8.39
C ASN A 263 10.15 -7.10 -9.58
N GLU A 264 8.85 -7.43 -9.54
CA GLU A 264 8.13 -8.08 -10.65
C GLU A 264 8.27 -7.27 -11.95
N VAL A 265 8.05 -5.96 -11.90
CA VAL A 265 8.16 -5.08 -13.08
C VAL A 265 9.60 -5.06 -13.61
N VAL A 266 10.59 -4.87 -12.74
CA VAL A 266 11.99 -4.83 -13.17
C VAL A 266 12.46 -6.19 -13.69
N GLU A 267 12.03 -7.29 -13.09
CA GLU A 267 12.32 -8.66 -13.55
C GLU A 267 11.67 -8.93 -14.90
N TYR A 268 10.41 -8.52 -15.10
CA TYR A 268 9.71 -8.60 -16.38
C TYR A 268 10.46 -7.81 -17.47
N LEU A 269 10.89 -6.59 -17.18
CA LEU A 269 11.64 -5.74 -18.12
C LEU A 269 13.04 -6.29 -18.45
N LYS A 270 13.65 -7.06 -17.54
CA LYS A 270 14.97 -7.68 -17.74
C LYS A 270 14.92 -9.03 -18.44
N THR A 271 13.77 -9.69 -18.42
CA THR A 271 13.59 -10.98 -19.10
C THR A 271 13.52 -10.71 -20.60
N PRO A 272 14.36 -11.36 -21.42
CA PRO A 272 14.27 -11.23 -22.87
C PRO A 272 12.85 -11.60 -23.29
N GLN A 273 12.08 -10.63 -23.80
CA GLN A 273 10.77 -10.91 -24.33
C GLN A 273 10.95 -11.72 -25.62
N HIS A 274 10.92 -13.04 -25.49
CA HIS A 274 10.63 -13.88 -26.63
C HIS A 274 9.18 -13.59 -27.03
N HIS A 275 8.99 -12.59 -27.90
CA HIS A 275 7.81 -12.52 -28.75
C HIS A 275 7.78 -13.78 -29.63
N ARG A 276 7.35 -14.92 -29.06
CA ARG A 276 7.06 -16.17 -29.80
C ARG A 276 5.70 -16.11 -30.52
N GLY A 277 5.07 -14.94 -30.60
CA GLY A 277 3.75 -14.75 -31.21
C GLY A 277 3.70 -13.75 -32.37
N PHE A 278 4.86 -13.28 -32.87
CA PHE A 278 4.94 -12.45 -34.08
C PHE A 278 6.03 -12.98 -35.03
N VAL A 279 5.91 -14.25 -35.41
CA VAL A 279 6.40 -14.81 -36.70
C VAL A 279 5.28 -15.69 -37.24
#